data_AF-A0A4S2GTD1-F1
#
_entry.id   AF-A0A4S2GTD1-F1
#
_cell.length_a   1.000
_cell.length_b   1.000
_cell.length_c   1.000
_cell.angle_alpha   90.00
_cell.angle_beta   90.00
_cell.angle_gamma   90.00
#
_symmetry.space_group_name_H-M   'P 1'
#
loop_
_entity.id
_entity.type
_entity.pdbx_description
1 polymer ?
#
loop_
_entity_poly.entity_id
_entity_poly.type
_entity_poly.pdbx_seq_one_letter_code
_entity_poly.pdbx_strand_id
1 'polypeptide(L)'
;RFALMILTSTIVMFVLMYLNTYAIEHVFFSETRTYMAILMGASMAVIMMGYMFSMYPNGKINAAIIAAGVVVFALSLWPVRSQVTVGGPSYMRAVIPHHSIAV
;
A
#
# COMPACT_ATOMS: atom_id res chain seq x y z
N ARG A 1 -9.38 2.28 -17.22
CA ARG A 1 -8.95 0.87 -17.01
C ARG A 1 -7.70 0.80 -16.14
N PHE A 2 -6.59 1.46 -16.49
CA PHE A 2 -5.34 1.46 -15.70
C PHE A 2 -5.55 1.78 -14.21
N ALA A 3 -6.14 2.93 -13.90
CA ALA A 3 -6.40 3.34 -12.51
C ALA A 3 -7.27 2.35 -11.72
N LEU A 4 -8.29 1.76 -12.37
CA LEU A 4 -9.11 0.71 -11.76
C LEU A 4 -8.30 -0.53 -11.44
N MET A 5 -7.42 -0.98 -12.34
CA MET A 5 -6.55 -2.14 -12.09
C MET A 5 -5.65 -1.90 -10.87
N ILE A 6 -4.99 -0.74 -10.79
CA ILE A 6 -4.16 -0.38 -9.63
C ILE A 6 -4.99 -0.36 -8.34
N LEU A 7 -6.16 0.28 -8.37
CA LEU A 7 -7.02 0.40 -7.19
C LEU A 7 -7.51 -0.98 -6.72
N THR A 8 -8.00 -1.82 -7.64
CA THR A 8 -8.44 -3.18 -7.30
C THR A 8 -7.28 -4.03 -6.78
N SER A 9 -6.11 -3.97 -7.43
CA SER A 9 -4.92 -4.71 -6.98
C SER A 9 -4.47 -4.25 -5.60
N THR A 10 -4.50 -2.95 -5.31
CA THR A 10 -4.13 -2.40 -4.00
C THR A 10 -5.07 -2.88 -2.91
N ILE A 11 -6.38 -2.86 -3.14
CA ILE A 11 -7.39 -3.35 -2.20
C ILE A 11 -7.20 -4.85 -1.96
N VAL A 12 -7.06 -5.63 -3.02
CA VAL A 12 -6.83 -7.09 -2.91
C VAL A 12 -5.56 -7.37 -2.12
N MET A 13 -4.44 -6.72 -2.44
CA MET A 13 -3.19 -6.90 -1.71
C MET A 13 -3.31 -6.52 -0.23
N PHE A 14 -4.01 -5.43 0.09
CA PHE A 14 -4.26 -5.06 1.48
C PHE A 14 -5.01 -6.16 2.24
N VAL A 15 -6.04 -6.76 1.64
CA VAL A 15 -6.76 -7.89 2.24
C VAL A 15 -5.86 -9.12 2.38
N LEU A 16 -5.09 -9.46 1.33
CA LEU A 16 -4.18 -10.61 1.33
C LEU A 16 -3.11 -10.51 2.43
N MET A 17 -2.65 -9.32 2.79
CA MET A 17 -1.72 -9.13 3.91
C MET A 17 -2.27 -9.64 5.25
N TYR A 18 -3.59 -9.65 5.45
CA TYR A 18 -4.21 -10.17 6.67
C TYR A 18 -4.28 -11.70 6.70
N LEU A 19 -4.19 -12.38 5.56
CA LEU A 19 -4.12 -13.85 5.51
C LEU A 19 -2.82 -14.39 6.12
N ASN A 20 -1.81 -13.54 6.31
CA ASN A 20 -0.58 -13.88 7.01
C ASN A 20 -0.71 -13.79 8.54
N THR A 21 -1.94 -13.75 9.07
CA THR A 21 -2.22 -13.76 10.52
C THR A 21 -2.51 -15.20 10.97
N TYR A 22 -1.80 -15.68 11.98
CA TYR A 22 -1.91 -17.07 12.45
C TYR A 22 -3.31 -17.46 12.95
N ALA A 23 -3.94 -16.59 13.74
CA ALA A 23 -5.27 -16.80 14.29
C ALA A 23 -6.20 -15.63 13.93
N ILE A 24 -7.49 -15.91 13.69
CA ILE A 24 -8.49 -14.91 13.31
C ILE A 24 -8.67 -13.85 14.41
N GLU A 25 -8.56 -14.26 15.67
CA GLU A 25 -8.61 -13.37 16.84
C GLU A 25 -7.46 -12.37 16.93
N HIS A 26 -6.38 -12.58 16.16
CA HIS A 26 -5.26 -11.65 16.04
C HIS A 26 -5.39 -10.69 14.85
N VAL A 27 -6.50 -10.73 14.10
CA VAL A 27 -6.73 -9.81 12.98
C VAL A 27 -7.06 -8.43 13.52
N PHE A 28 -6.03 -7.62 13.74
CA PHE A 28 -6.15 -6.22 14.14
C PHE A 28 -5.82 -5.28 13.00
N PHE A 29 -6.64 -4.26 12.83
CA PHE A 29 -6.35 -3.18 11.89
C PHE A 29 -5.01 -2.52 12.22
N SER A 30 -4.17 -2.36 11.19
CA SER A 30 -2.87 -1.70 11.30
C SER A 30 -2.79 -0.57 10.28
N GLU A 31 -2.69 0.65 10.79
CA GLU A 31 -2.46 1.87 9.99
C GLU A 31 -1.21 1.72 9.12
N THR A 32 -0.16 1.13 9.68
CA THR A 32 1.09 0.85 8.97
C THR A 32 0.89 -0.08 7.77
N ARG A 33 0.06 -1.12 7.89
CA ARG A 33 -0.30 -2.00 6.75
C ARG A 33 -1.07 -1.23 5.68
N THR A 34 -1.97 -0.32 6.07
CA THR A 34 -2.70 0.53 5.13
C THR A 34 -1.76 1.45 4.36
N TYR A 35 -0.87 2.17 5.04
CA TYR A 35 0.09 3.03 4.36
C TYR A 35 1.04 2.24 3.46
N MET A 36 1.45 1.04 3.88
CA MET A 36 2.30 0.18 3.07
C MET A 36 1.57 -0.32 1.82
N ALA A 37 0.29 -0.67 1.92
CA ALA A 37 -0.51 -1.06 0.75
C ALA A 37 -0.63 0.10 -0.26
N ILE A 38 -0.88 1.33 0.21
CA ILE A 38 -0.95 2.51 -0.67
C ILE A 38 0.42 2.77 -1.33
N LEU A 39 1.50 2.67 -0.56
CA LEU A 39 2.87 2.82 -1.07
C LEU A 39 3.18 1.80 -2.17
N MET A 40 2.82 0.53 -1.97
CA MET A 40 2.99 -0.54 -2.96
C MET A 40 2.11 -0.32 -4.20
N GLY A 41 0.86 0.13 -4.04
CA GLY A 41 -0.01 0.48 -5.15
C GLY A 41 0.55 1.64 -5.99
N ALA A 42 1.10 2.66 -5.33
CA ALA A 42 1.72 3.81 -5.98
C ALA A 42 2.98 3.42 -6.76
N SER A 43 3.85 2.58 -6.18
CA SER A 43 5.05 2.09 -6.88
C SER A 43 4.68 1.22 -8.08
N MET A 44 3.70 0.34 -7.93
CA MET A 44 3.17 -0.48 -9.03
C MET A 44 2.64 0.38 -10.18
N ALA A 45 1.91 1.46 -9.89
CA ALA A 45 1.40 2.37 -10.91
C ALA A 45 2.52 3.02 -11.73
N VAL A 46 3.60 3.46 -11.09
CA VAL A 46 4.76 4.07 -11.78
C VAL A 46 5.49 3.03 -12.63
N ILE A 47 5.75 1.84 -12.09
CA ILE A 47 6.45 0.76 -12.80
C ILE A 47 5.65 0.32 -14.04
N MET A 48 4.37 0.04 -13.87
CA MET A 48 3.52 -0.42 -14.99
C MET A 48 3.39 0.66 -16.08
N MET A 49 3.27 1.94 -15.70
CA MET A 49 3.23 3.02 -16.70
C MET A 49 4.57 3.14 -17.45
N GLY A 50 5.70 2.85 -16.80
CA GLY A 50 7.01 2.79 -17.44
C GLY A 50 7.09 1.73 -18.55
N TYR A 51 6.57 0.52 -18.31
CA TYR A 51 6.54 -0.54 -19.31
C TYR A 51 5.48 -0.34 -20.40
N MET A 52 4.35 0.27 -20.05
CA MET A 52 3.21 0.44 -20.95
C MET A 52 3.16 1.83 -21.59
N PHE A 53 4.26 2.59 -21.53
CA PHE A 53 4.28 3.99 -21.94
C PHE A 53 3.83 4.20 -23.40
N SER A 54 4.24 3.30 -24.31
CA SER A 54 3.87 3.37 -25.74
C SER A 54 2.44 2.93 -26.04
N MET A 55 1.74 2.30 -25.09
CA MET A 55 0.37 1.80 -25.29
C MET A 55 -0.68 2.90 -25.06
N TYR A 56 -0.32 3.96 -24.34
CA TYR A 56 -1.21 5.09 -24.07
C TYR A 56 -0.77 6.32 -24.89
N PRO A 57 -1.50 6.67 -25.96
CA PRO A 57 -1.04 7.67 -26.95
C PRO A 57 -0.93 9.10 -26.39
N ASN A 58 -1.54 9.39 -25.24
CA ASN A 58 -1.50 10.73 -24.65
C ASN A 58 -0.39 10.84 -23.58
N GLY A 59 0.79 11.31 -24.01
CA GLY A 59 1.95 11.47 -23.13
C GLY A 59 1.72 12.40 -21.93
N LYS A 60 0.81 13.39 -22.04
CA LYS A 60 0.47 14.28 -20.91
C LYS A 60 -0.25 13.52 -19.79
N ILE A 61 -1.16 12.63 -20.16
CA ILE A 61 -1.89 11.79 -19.19
C ILE A 61 -0.93 10.80 -18.53
N ASN A 62 -0.02 10.19 -19.30
CA ASN A 62 0.96 9.25 -18.75
C ASN A 62 1.88 9.95 -17.74
N ALA A 63 2.38 11.15 -18.08
CA ALA A 63 3.19 11.96 -17.18
C ALA A 63 2.42 12.36 -15.91
N ALA A 64 1.14 12.73 -16.04
CA ALA A 64 0.30 13.06 -14.89
C ALA A 64 0.09 11.85 -13.97
N ILE A 65 -0.08 10.64 -14.50
CA ILE A 65 -0.21 9.41 -13.71
C ILE A 65 1.09 9.10 -12.95
N ILE A 66 2.24 9.24 -13.62
CA ILE A 66 3.55 9.04 -12.98
C ILE A 66 3.74 10.07 -11.86
N ALA A 67 3.48 11.35 -12.13
CA ALA A 67 3.61 12.41 -11.12
C ALA A 67 2.68 12.17 -9.92
N ALA A 68 1.42 11.82 -10.16
CA ALA A 68 0.48 11.47 -9.10
C ALA A 68 0.96 10.25 -8.29
N GLY A 69 1.49 9.21 -8.96
CA GLY A 69 2.07 8.04 -8.30
C GLY A 69 3.25 8.40 -7.40
N VAL A 70 4.17 9.24 -7.86
CA VAL A 70 5.32 9.71 -7.07
C VAL A 70 4.87 10.52 -5.85
N VAL A 71 3.88 11.39 -6.01
CA VAL A 71 3.32 12.18 -4.90
C VAL A 71 2.67 11.26 -3.86
N VAL A 72 1.82 10.32 -4.29
CA VAL A 72 1.19 9.36 -3.37
C VAL A 72 2.23 8.49 -2.68
N PHE A 73 3.28 8.07 -3.39
CA PHE A 73 4.39 7.32 -2.80
C PHE A 73 5.09 8.11 -1.69
N ALA A 74 5.45 9.37 -1.94
CA ALA A 74 6.10 10.22 -0.95
C ALA A 74 5.21 10.46 0.28
N LEU A 75 3.92 10.77 0.05
CA LEU A 75 2.93 10.98 1.11
C LEU A 75 2.66 9.71 1.94
N SER A 76 2.78 8.53 1.34
CA SER A 76 2.60 7.24 2.03
C SER A 76 3.87 6.81 2.76
N LEU A 77 5.05 7.15 2.24
CA LEU A 77 6.34 6.82 2.86
C LEU A 77 6.57 7.57 4.17
N TRP A 78 6.12 8.83 4.26
CA TRP A 78 6.24 9.63 5.48
C TRP A 78 5.62 8.92 6.70
N PRO A 79 4.33 8.57 6.76
CA PRO A 79 3.73 7.96 7.95
C PRO A 79 4.29 6.57 8.21
N VAL A 80 4.66 5.80 7.18
CA VAL A 80 5.35 4.51 7.35
C VAL A 80 6.66 4.69 8.11
N ARG A 81 7.45 5.72 7.80
CA ARG A 81 8.77 5.93 8.43
C ARG A 81 8.70 6.66 9.77
N SER A 82 7.81 7.64 9.87
CA SER A 82 7.73 8.49 11.05
C SER A 82 6.87 7.91 12.16
N GLN A 83 5.92 7.01 11.83
CA GLN A 83 4.92 6.47 12.76
C GLN A 83 4.14 7.56 13.54
N VAL A 84 4.15 8.82 13.07
CA VAL A 84 3.53 9.97 13.77
C VAL A 84 2.03 9.80 13.95
N THR A 85 1.38 9.07 13.04
CA THR A 85 -0.05 8.78 13.10
C THR A 85 -0.38 7.51 13.88
N VAL A 86 0.63 6.70 14.23
CA VAL A 86 0.43 5.41 14.89
C VAL A 86 0.51 5.58 16.40
N GLY A 87 -0.65 5.60 17.06
CA GLY A 87 -0.74 5.70 18.51
C GLY A 87 -0.22 4.44 19.23
N GLY A 88 0.30 4.59 20.45
CA GLY A 88 0.84 3.47 21.25
C GLY A 88 -0.08 2.23 21.35
N PRO A 89 -1.39 2.38 21.63
CA PRO A 89 -2.33 1.24 21.63
C PRO A 89 -2.55 0.59 20.26
N SER A 90 -2.52 1.37 19.17
CA SER A 90 -2.62 0.84 17.80
C SER A 90 -1.36 0.07 17.42
N TYR A 91 -0.18 0.57 17.83
CA TYR A 91 1.09 -0.13 17.67
C TYR A 91 1.10 -1.46 18.41
N MET A 92 0.76 -1.49 19.71
CA MET A 92 0.77 -2.72 20.50
C MET A 92 -0.12 -3.81 19.89
N ARG A 93 -1.33 -3.45 19.41
CA ARG A 93 -2.22 -4.39 18.72
C ARG A 93 -1.64 -4.90 17.40
N ALA A 94 -0.94 -4.06 16.66
CA ALA A 94 -0.36 -4.43 15.37
C ALA A 94 0.77 -5.47 15.47
N VAL A 95 1.42 -5.62 16.62
CA VAL A 95 2.53 -6.59 16.83
C VAL A 95 2.05 -7.94 17.38
N ILE A 96 0.80 -8.04 17.89
CA ILE A 96 0.22 -9.32 18.37
C ILE A 96 0.32 -10.43 17.31
N PRO A 97 -0.03 -10.21 16.02
CA PRO A 97 0.15 -11.23 14.97
C PRO A 97 1.59 -11.73 14.83
N HIS A 98 2.58 -10.83 14.96
CA HIS A 98 3.99 -11.16 14.76
C HIS A 98 4.53 -12.01 15.91
N HIS A 99 4.08 -11.78 17.14
CA HIS A 99 4.44 -12.64 18.26
C HIS A 99 3.66 -13.96 18.24
N SER A 100 2.40 -13.94 17.83
CA SER A 100 1.57 -15.15 17.75
C SER A 100 2.05 -16.17 16.72
N ILE A 101 2.65 -15.74 15.60
CA ILE A 101 3.17 -16.69 14.61
C ILE A 101 4.46 -17.39 15.06
N ALA A 102 5.13 -16.81 16.07
CA ALA A 102 6.40 -17.31 16.59
C ALA A 102 6.25 -18.31 17.75
N VAL A 103 5.02 -18.51 18.24
CA VAL A 103 4.66 -19.47 19.29
C VAL A 103 3.88 -20.61 18.66
#